data_AF-A0A4Y8C1I4-F1
#
_entry.id   AF-A0A4Y8C1I4-F1
#
_cell.length_a   1.000
_cell.length_b   1.000
_cell.length_c   1.000
_cell.angle_alpha   90.00
_cell.angle_beta   90.00
_cell.angle_gamma   90.00
#
_symmetry.space_group_name_H-M   'P 1'
#
loop_
_entity.id
_entity.type
_entity.pdbx_description
1 polymer ?
#
loop_
_entity_poly.entity_id
_entity_poly.type
_entity_poly.pdbx_seq_one_letter_code
_entity_poly.pdbx_strand_id
1 'polypeptide(L)' 'TSVHIYEKEIEARELKDGIEEITKDIPNVKEEDVAHLDESGIAKIGTHIKPGMILVGKVSPKGEVKPTPEERL' A
#
# COMPACT_ATOMS: atom_id res chain seq x y z
N THR A 1 -19.40 -19.03 -20.79
CA THR A 1 -18.64 -18.02 -20.02
C THR A 1 -19.01 -18.16 -18.57
N SER A 2 -18.03 -18.33 -17.68
CA SER A 2 -18.23 -18.32 -16.22
C SER A 2 -17.68 -17.03 -15.62
N VAL A 3 -18.19 -16.64 -14.45
CA VAL A 3 -17.70 -15.52 -13.66
C VAL A 3 -17.12 -16.08 -12.37
N HIS A 4 -15.92 -15.63 -12.01
CA HIS A 4 -15.25 -16.01 -10.78
C HIS A 4 -15.06 -14.75 -9.93
N ILE A 5 -15.46 -14.82 -8.67
CA ILE A 5 -15.32 -13.73 -7.70
C ILE A 5 -14.27 -14.16 -6.69
N TYR A 6 -13.35 -13.26 -6.39
CA TYR A 6 -12.29 -13.47 -5.40
C TYR A 6 -12.36 -12.38 -4.37
N GLU A 7 -12.33 -12.77 -3.10
CA GLU A 7 -12.22 -11.86 -1.98
C GLU A 7 -10.75 -11.77 -1.54
N LYS A 8 -10.31 -10.56 -1.21
CA LYS A 8 -8.98 -10.25 -0.69
C LYS A 8 -9.16 -9.29 0.47
N GLU A 9 -8.56 -9.63 1.59
CA GLU A 9 -8.69 -8.86 2.83
C GLU A 9 -7.32 -8.49 3.37
N ILE A 10 -7.23 -7.29 3.95
CA ILE A 10 -6.07 -6.79 4.68
C ILE A 10 -6.56 -5.83 5.76
N GLU A 11 -5.84 -5.76 6.86
CA GLU A 11 -6.12 -4.87 7.98
C GLU A 11 -4.85 -4.14 8.40
N ALA A 12 -5.01 -2.92 8.91
CA ALA A 12 -3.97 -2.15 9.58
C ALA A 12 -4.04 -2.45 11.09
N ARG A 13 -2.89 -2.75 11.70
CA ARG A 13 -2.78 -3.14 13.11
C ARG A 13 -1.80 -2.27 13.87
N GLU A 14 -1.92 -2.28 15.19
CA GLU A 14 -0.91 -1.70 16.06
C GLU A 14 0.28 -2.65 16.19
N LEU A 15 1.48 -2.14 15.95
CA LEU A 15 2.76 -2.81 16.11
C LEU A 15 3.53 -2.18 17.28
N LYS A 16 4.59 -2.85 17.74
CA LYS A 16 5.46 -2.33 18.80
C LYS A 16 6.08 -0.97 18.46
N ASP A 17 6.42 -0.78 17.19
CA ASP A 17 7.12 0.40 16.68
C ASP A 17 6.16 1.44 16.07
N GLY A 18 4.84 1.30 16.30
CA GLY A 18 3.81 2.25 15.87
C GLY A 18 2.57 1.59 15.27
N ILE A 19 1.65 2.41 14.76
CA ILE A 19 0.40 1.95 14.16
C ILE A 19 0.56 1.88 12.63
N GLU A 20 0.10 0.80 12.01
CA GLU A 20 0.01 0.73 10.55
C GLU A 20 -1.14 1.61 10.04
N GLU A 21 -0.97 2.18 8.85
CA GLU A 21 -1.95 3.10 8.27
C GLU A 21 -2.32 2.67 6.86
N ILE A 22 -3.60 2.81 6.53
CA ILE A 22 -4.09 2.66 5.15
C ILE A 22 -4.06 4.05 4.51
N THR A 23 -3.23 4.22 3.48
CA THR A 23 -2.99 5.51 2.83
C THR A 23 -2.51 5.33 1.40
N LYS A 24 -2.78 6.34 0.57
CA LYS A 24 -2.22 6.46 -0.79
C LYS A 24 -0.75 6.89 -0.79
N ASP A 25 -0.28 7.47 0.30
CA ASP A 25 1.10 7.94 0.45
C ASP A 25 2.04 6.77 0.79
N ILE A 26 2.46 6.04 -0.23
CA ILE A 26 3.30 4.84 -0.07
C ILE A 26 4.75 5.19 -0.42
N PRO A 27 5.71 5.04 0.52
CA PRO A 27 7.11 5.36 0.26
C PRO A 27 7.73 4.43 -0.79
N ASN A 28 8.63 4.98 -1.62
CA ASN A 28 9.33 4.27 -2.70
C ASN A 28 8.42 3.71 -3.81
N VAL A 29 7.17 4.17 -3.91
CA VAL A 29 6.24 3.82 -4.98
C VAL A 29 6.07 5.04 -5.90
N LYS A 30 5.99 4.82 -7.21
CA LYS A 30 5.78 5.89 -8.17
C LYS A 30 4.32 6.32 -8.19
N GLU A 31 4.05 7.59 -8.54
CA GLU A 31 2.67 8.10 -8.65
C GLU A 31 1.81 7.32 -9.66
N GLU A 32 2.42 6.81 -10.74
CA GLU A 32 1.74 5.98 -11.74
C GLU A 32 1.17 4.69 -11.15
N ASP A 33 1.84 4.11 -10.15
CA ASP A 33 1.47 2.85 -9.51
C ASP A 33 0.39 3.01 -8.44
N VAL A 34 0.06 4.25 -8.05
CA VAL A 34 -1.01 4.58 -7.09
C VAL A 34 -2.13 5.43 -7.71
N ALA A 35 -2.08 5.69 -9.01
CA ALA A 35 -3.06 6.54 -9.70
C ALA A 35 -4.51 6.02 -9.61
N HIS A 36 -4.68 4.69 -9.53
CA HIS A 36 -5.98 4.03 -9.38
C HIS A 36 -6.48 3.95 -7.93
N LEU A 37 -5.66 4.33 -6.94
CA LEU A 37 -6.08 4.45 -5.55
C LEU A 37 -6.83 5.77 -5.32
N ASP A 38 -7.85 5.71 -4.48
CA ASP A 38 -8.55 6.87 -3.93
C ASP A 38 -7.74 7.55 -2.81
N GLU A 39 -8.31 8.61 -2.23
CA GLU A 39 -7.65 9.40 -1.18
C GLU A 39 -7.38 8.59 0.09
N SER A 40 -8.14 7.52 0.33
CA SER A 40 -7.95 6.60 1.45
C SER A 40 -6.90 5.53 1.16
N GLY A 41 -6.33 5.47 -0.05
CA GLY A 41 -5.37 4.42 -0.44
C GLY A 41 -6.03 3.12 -0.89
N ILE A 42 -7.31 3.13 -1.27
CA ILE A 42 -8.06 1.95 -1.72
C ILE A 42 -8.30 2.03 -3.22
N ALA A 43 -8.18 0.90 -3.94
CA ALA A 43 -8.46 0.85 -5.36
C ALA A 43 -9.91 1.27 -5.67
N LYS A 44 -10.08 2.21 -6.61
CA LYS A 44 -11.41 2.72 -7.00
C LYS A 44 -12.26 1.61 -7.64
N ILE A 45 -13.55 1.60 -7.32
CA ILE A 45 -14.52 0.68 -7.94
C ILE A 45 -14.52 0.90 -9.46
N GLY A 46 -14.54 -0.20 -10.22
CA GLY A 46 -14.48 -0.17 -11.68
C GLY A 46 -13.06 -0.13 -12.26
N THR A 47 -12.02 -0.13 -11.43
CA THR A 47 -10.63 -0.25 -11.89
C THR A 47 -10.38 -1.63 -12.50
N HIS A 48 -9.79 -1.67 -13.69
CA HIS A 48 -9.29 -2.90 -14.30
C HIS A 48 -7.95 -3.29 -13.67
N ILE A 49 -7.98 -4.31 -12.81
CA ILE A 49 -6.80 -4.78 -12.07
C ILE A 49 -5.99 -5.78 -12.90
N LYS A 50 -4.67 -5.65 -12.83
CA LYS A 50 -3.67 -6.58 -13.38
C LYS A 50 -2.82 -7.15 -12.24
N PRO A 51 -2.19 -8.32 -12.43
CA PRO A 51 -1.22 -8.85 -11.48
C PRO A 51 -0.14 -7.82 -11.15
N GLY A 52 0.15 -7.65 -9.86
CA GLY A 52 1.15 -6.70 -9.36
C GLY A 52 0.62 -5.30 -9.02
N MET A 53 -0.64 -4.98 -9.35
CA MET A 53 -1.25 -3.71 -8.94
C MET A 53 -1.58 -3.70 -7.44
N ILE A 54 -1.40 -2.54 -6.82
CA ILE A 54 -1.70 -2.30 -5.40
C ILE A 54 -3.22 -2.21 -5.23
N LEU A 55 -3.85 -3.05 -4.40
CA LEU A 55 -5.29 -2.96 -4.12
C LEU A 55 -5.61 -2.04 -2.94
N VAL A 56 -4.75 -2.08 -1.93
CA VAL A 56 -4.85 -1.30 -0.70
C VAL A 56 -3.44 -0.88 -0.33
N GLY A 57 -3.21 0.43 -0.19
CA GLY A 57 -1.95 0.99 0.27
C GLY A 57 -1.86 0.88 1.78
N LYS A 58 -1.04 -0.04 2.29
CA LYS A 58 -0.77 -0.16 3.73
C LYS A 58 0.69 0.20 3.99
N VAL A 59 0.91 1.16 4.88
CA VAL A 59 2.23 1.58 5.32
C VAL A 59 2.45 1.12 6.75
N SER A 60 3.59 0.47 6.99
CA SER A 60 4.02 0.09 8.33
C SER A 60 5.04 1.11 8.83
N PRO A 61 4.95 1.53 10.11
CA PRO A 61 5.92 2.45 10.68
C PRO A 61 7.29 1.78 10.66
N LYS A 62 8.27 2.47 10.08
CA LYS A 62 9.67 2.08 10.25
C LYS A 62 10.06 2.55 11.65
N GLY A 63 10.36 1.62 12.57
CA GLY A 63 11.05 1.97 13.81
C GLY A 63 12.34 2.74 13.50
N GLU A 64 12.99 3.35 14.50
CA GLU A 64 14.25 4.10 14.31
C GLU A 64 15.35 3.23 13.67
N VAL A 65 15.35 3.13 12.34
CA VAL A 65 16.43 2.52 11.58
C VAL A 65 17.50 3.59 11.54
N LYS A 66 18.63 3.37 12.23
CA LYS A 66 19.83 4.17 11.99
C LYS A 66 20.10 4.09 10.48
N PRO A 67 20.04 5.21 9.74
CA PRO A 67 20.26 5.17 8.30
C PRO A 67 21.62 4.54 8.04
N THR A 68 21.68 3.67 7.04
CA THR A 68 22.97 3.10 6.64
C THR A 68 23.87 4.23 6.12
N PRO A 69 25.20 4.10 6.21
CA PRO A 69 26.12 5.11 5.68
C PRO A 69 25.84 5.49 4.20
N GLU A 70 25.24 4.58 3.43
CA GLU A 70 24.89 4.77 2.02
C GLU A 70 23.74 5.77 1.81
N GLU A 71 22.79 5.89 2.75
CA GLU A 71 21.67 6.85 2.65
C GLU A 71 22.05 8.28 3.11
N ARG A 72 23.26 8.46 3.65
CA ARG A 72 23.76 9.74 4.19
C ARG A 72 24.68 10.52 3.24
N LEU A 73 24.95 10.01 2.04
CA LEU A 73 25.88 10.61 1.09
C LEU A 73 25.19 11.46 0.03
#